data_AF-A0A7W2A098-F1
#
_entry.id   AF-A0A7W2A098-F1
#
_cell.length_a   1.000
_cell.length_b   1.000
_cell.length_c   1.000
_cell.angle_alpha   90.00
_cell.angle_beta   90.00
_cell.angle_gamma   90.00
#
_symmetry.space_group_name_H-M   'P 1'
#
loop_
_entity.id
_entity.type
_entity.pdbx_description
1 polymer ?
#
loop_
_entity_poly.entity_id
_entity_poly.type
_entity_poly.pdbx_seq_one_letter_code
_entity_poly.pdbx_strand_id
1 'polypeptide(L)'
;MKKNFPFLPFYFLLFTCLSNAQTLAPGAPGKDAQWASAGKQAIGTSASLESKVWFTLQGGAMTEVYYPDVTTANVHLLQFVAVNKKTGKIETERDDAIHKIICPYQERVINKNKILNNSPFISSAPSTLVGDVPSLCFAQIN
;
A
#
# COMPACT_ATOMS: atom_id res chain seq x y z
N MET A 1 -47.18 -68.42 6.36
CA MET A 1 -46.94 -67.50 5.22
C MET A 1 -45.79 -66.56 5.58
N LYS A 2 -44.58 -66.83 5.08
CA LYS A 2 -43.41 -65.94 5.18
C LYS A 2 -43.27 -65.22 3.84
N LYS A 3 -43.51 -63.91 3.78
CA LYS A 3 -43.21 -63.10 2.59
C LYS A 3 -42.10 -62.13 2.95
N ASN A 4 -40.91 -62.47 2.49
CA ASN A 4 -39.71 -61.66 2.54
C ASN A 4 -39.92 -60.42 1.65
N PHE A 5 -39.72 -59.22 2.19
CA PHE A 5 -39.69 -57.98 1.41
C PHE A 5 -38.23 -57.62 1.09
N PRO A 6 -37.86 -57.39 -0.18
CA PRO A 6 -36.49 -57.04 -0.54
C PRO A 6 -36.20 -55.57 -0.23
N PHE A 7 -35.08 -55.39 0.47
CA PHE A 7 -34.41 -54.15 0.79
C PHE A 7 -33.96 -53.42 -0.49
N LEU A 8 -34.59 -52.29 -0.81
CA LEU A 8 -34.14 -51.39 -1.88
C LEU A 8 -32.92 -50.59 -1.36
N PRO A 9 -31.76 -50.64 -2.03
CA PRO A 9 -30.64 -49.81 -1.63
C PRO A 9 -30.91 -48.37 -2.03
N PHE A 10 -30.74 -47.49 -1.06
CA PHE A 10 -30.66 -46.05 -1.14
C PHE A 10 -29.72 -45.62 -2.29
N TYR A 11 -30.27 -45.42 -3.49
CA TYR A 11 -29.56 -44.78 -4.60
C TYR A 11 -29.55 -43.28 -4.33
N PHE A 12 -28.70 -42.87 -3.39
CA PHE A 12 -28.34 -41.47 -3.21
C PHE A 12 -27.48 -41.10 -4.41
N LEU A 13 -28.08 -40.32 -5.32
CA LEU A 13 -27.37 -39.58 -6.35
C LEU A 13 -26.20 -38.84 -5.70
N LEU A 14 -25.00 -39.42 -5.77
CA LEU A 14 -23.77 -38.67 -5.60
C LEU A 14 -23.64 -37.81 -6.85
N PHE A 15 -24.29 -36.65 -6.82
CA PHE A 15 -23.83 -35.50 -7.58
C PHE A 15 -22.42 -35.22 -7.07
N THR A 16 -21.41 -35.73 -7.78
CA THR A 16 -20.04 -35.30 -7.60
C THR A 16 -20.01 -33.83 -7.96
N CYS A 17 -20.03 -32.97 -6.94
CA CYS A 17 -19.70 -31.56 -7.10
C CYS A 17 -18.28 -31.53 -7.68
N LEU A 18 -18.11 -31.07 -8.92
CA LEU A 18 -16.80 -30.69 -9.42
C LEU A 18 -16.32 -29.54 -8.53
N SER A 19 -15.58 -29.86 -7.48
CA SER A 19 -14.76 -28.88 -6.78
C SER A 19 -13.71 -28.42 -7.77
N ASN A 20 -13.87 -27.21 -8.31
CA ASN A 20 -12.80 -26.51 -8.99
C ASN A 20 -11.76 -26.17 -7.92
N ALA A 21 -10.88 -27.12 -7.61
CA ALA A 21 -9.76 -26.90 -6.73
C ALA A 21 -8.90 -25.84 -7.41
N GLN A 22 -8.92 -24.61 -6.88
CA GLN A 22 -8.02 -23.55 -7.29
C GLN A 22 -6.61 -24.13 -7.21
N THR A 23 -5.99 -24.37 -8.36
CA THR A 23 -4.63 -24.87 -8.42
C THR A 23 -3.74 -23.81 -7.80
N LEU A 24 -2.78 -24.23 -6.96
CA LEU A 24 -1.79 -23.30 -6.42
C LEU A 24 -1.10 -22.58 -7.58
N ALA A 25 -0.89 -21.27 -7.43
CA ALA A 25 -0.16 -20.51 -8.43
C ALA A 25 1.21 -21.18 -8.68
N PRO A 26 1.61 -21.35 -9.94
CA PRO A 26 2.90 -21.95 -10.26
C PRO A 26 4.04 -21.08 -9.70
N GLY A 27 5.14 -21.70 -9.29
CA GLY A 27 6.32 -20.98 -8.78
C GLY A 27 6.33 -20.76 -7.26
N ALA A 28 5.49 -21.46 -6.48
CA ALA A 28 5.59 -21.50 -5.03
C ALA A 28 6.98 -21.99 -4.56
N PRO A 29 7.57 -21.40 -3.49
CA PRO A 29 7.01 -20.40 -2.58
C PRO A 29 7.10 -18.93 -3.06
N GLY A 30 7.64 -18.68 -4.26
CA GLY A 30 8.02 -17.36 -4.75
C GLY A 30 9.53 -17.13 -4.72
N LYS A 31 9.99 -16.04 -5.32
CA LYS A 31 11.40 -15.59 -5.24
C LYS A 31 11.60 -14.71 -4.01
N ASP A 32 12.84 -14.64 -3.53
CA ASP A 32 13.21 -13.73 -2.44
C ASP A 32 12.93 -12.26 -2.82
N ALA A 33 12.26 -11.54 -1.92
CA ALA A 33 11.96 -10.12 -2.07
C ALA A 33 13.02 -9.26 -1.37
N GLN A 34 13.28 -8.07 -1.91
CA GLN A 34 14.25 -7.10 -1.37
C GLN A 34 13.56 -5.78 -1.07
N TRP A 35 13.76 -5.21 0.12
CA TRP A 35 13.15 -3.93 0.50
C TRP A 35 13.49 -2.77 -0.46
N ALA A 36 12.56 -1.82 -0.58
CA ALA A 36 12.75 -0.66 -1.44
C ALA A 36 13.85 0.25 -0.88
N SER A 37 14.39 1.13 -1.75
CA SER A 37 15.44 2.08 -1.36
C SER A 37 15.00 2.95 -0.17
N ALA A 38 15.91 3.20 0.78
CA ALA A 38 15.67 4.07 1.92
C ALA A 38 15.53 5.56 1.55
N GLY A 39 15.90 5.95 0.31
CA GLY A 39 15.75 7.32 -0.19
C GLY A 39 14.29 7.67 -0.50
N LYS A 40 13.46 7.85 0.53
CA LYS A 40 12.03 8.18 0.40
C LYS A 40 11.82 9.63 -0.03
N GLN A 41 10.86 9.83 -0.93
CA GLN A 41 10.48 11.16 -1.42
C GLN A 41 9.36 11.78 -0.56
N ALA A 42 8.51 10.97 0.06
CA ALA A 42 7.46 11.43 0.97
C ALA A 42 7.07 10.36 1.99
N ILE A 43 6.50 10.81 3.11
CA ILE A 43 5.89 10.00 4.17
C ILE A 43 4.55 10.62 4.55
N GLY A 44 3.57 9.79 4.88
CA GLY A 44 2.27 10.26 5.36
C GLY A 44 1.62 9.36 6.40
N THR A 45 0.75 9.96 7.21
CA THR A 45 -0.12 9.29 8.18
C THR A 45 -1.31 10.20 8.50
N SER A 46 -2.27 9.72 9.29
CA SER A 46 -3.38 10.56 9.73
C SER A 46 -2.94 11.54 10.83
N ALA A 47 -3.64 12.67 10.93
CA ALA A 47 -3.55 13.55 12.10
C ALA A 47 -4.09 12.88 13.37
N SER A 48 -5.07 11.99 13.21
CA SER A 48 -5.77 11.32 14.29
C SER A 48 -5.04 10.04 14.70
N LEU A 49 -5.14 9.70 15.99
CA LEU A 49 -4.65 8.43 16.53
C LEU A 49 -5.56 7.23 16.21
N GLU A 50 -6.74 7.47 15.64
CA GLU A 50 -7.66 6.41 15.22
C GLU A 50 -7.09 5.60 14.05
N SER A 51 -6.36 6.26 13.14
CA SER A 51 -5.70 5.60 12.03
C SER A 51 -4.23 5.33 12.35
N LYS A 52 -3.88 4.05 12.42
CA LYS A 52 -2.53 3.57 12.73
C LYS A 52 -1.77 3.12 11.48
N VAL A 53 -1.95 3.85 10.39
CA VAL A 53 -1.35 3.53 9.09
C VAL A 53 -0.34 4.63 8.74
N TRP A 54 0.88 4.20 8.44
CA TRP A 54 1.93 5.06 7.88
C TRP A 54 2.31 4.54 6.51
N PHE A 55 2.54 5.42 5.54
CA PHE A 55 2.98 5.02 4.20
C PHE A 55 4.15 5.86 3.72
N THR A 56 4.92 5.30 2.80
CA THR A 56 6.09 5.94 2.18
C THR A 56 5.95 5.95 0.65
N LEU A 57 6.50 6.97 0.01
CA LEU A 57 6.56 7.09 -1.45
C LEU A 57 8.01 7.15 -1.94
N GLN A 58 8.30 6.43 -3.03
CA GLN A 58 9.60 6.45 -3.67
C GLN A 58 9.50 5.99 -5.14
N GLY A 59 10.13 6.73 -6.05
CA GLY A 59 10.08 6.48 -7.48
C GLY A 59 8.68 6.68 -8.07
N GLY A 60 7.86 7.57 -7.50
CA GLY A 60 6.47 7.79 -7.94
C GLY A 60 5.47 6.73 -7.45
N ALA A 61 5.95 5.61 -6.91
CA ALA A 61 5.12 4.53 -6.38
C ALA A 61 5.10 4.51 -4.84
N MET A 62 4.13 3.79 -4.26
CA MET A 62 4.06 3.56 -2.81
C MET A 62 4.93 2.37 -2.43
N THR A 63 5.80 2.52 -1.44
CA THR A 63 6.71 1.46 -0.99
C THR A 63 6.18 0.77 0.26
N GLU A 64 6.75 1.08 1.43
CA GLU A 64 6.36 0.49 2.70
C GLU A 64 5.10 1.16 3.26
N VAL A 65 4.19 0.31 3.74
CA VAL A 65 3.06 0.70 4.58
C VAL A 65 3.20 -0.03 5.92
N TYR A 66 3.04 0.71 7.01
CA TYR A 66 3.25 0.24 8.37
C TYR A 66 1.95 0.20 9.15
N TYR A 67 1.71 -0.92 9.83
CA TYR A 67 0.57 -1.17 10.71
C TYR A 67 0.85 -2.40 11.62
N PRO A 68 0.40 -2.41 12.89
CA PRO A 68 -0.30 -1.35 13.63
C PRO A 68 0.63 -0.32 14.27
N ASP A 69 1.94 -0.49 14.12
CA ASP A 69 2.97 0.41 14.60
C ASP A 69 3.98 0.75 13.49
N VAL A 70 4.84 1.73 13.74
CA VAL A 70 5.86 2.20 12.78
C VAL A 70 7.00 1.21 12.55
N THR A 71 7.07 0.12 13.34
CA THR A 71 8.15 -0.87 13.25
C THR A 71 7.79 -2.05 12.36
N THR A 72 6.50 -2.22 12.08
CA THR A 72 5.96 -3.37 11.33
C THR A 72 5.58 -2.95 9.92
N ALA A 73 6.43 -3.25 8.93
CA ALA A 73 6.09 -3.05 7.52
C ALA A 73 5.25 -4.23 6.98
N ASN A 74 4.08 -3.94 6.42
CA ASN A 74 3.16 -4.95 5.88
C ASN A 74 3.09 -4.96 4.35
N VAL A 75 3.39 -3.83 3.72
CA VAL A 75 3.40 -3.69 2.26
C VAL A 75 4.82 -3.38 1.82
N HIS A 76 5.20 -3.89 0.66
CA HIS A 76 6.53 -3.70 0.09
C HIS A 76 6.54 -2.69 -1.06
N LEU A 77 5.61 -2.85 -2.01
CA LEU A 77 5.45 -2.00 -3.18
C LEU A 77 4.02 -2.09 -3.70
N LEU A 78 3.44 -0.94 -4.00
CA LEU A 78 2.22 -0.80 -4.77
C LEU A 78 2.47 0.20 -5.89
N GLN A 79 2.34 -0.28 -7.12
CA GLN A 79 2.61 0.49 -8.33
C GLN A 79 1.61 0.12 -9.43
N PHE A 80 1.44 1.02 -10.39
CA PHE A 80 0.72 0.72 -11.61
C PHE A 80 1.61 0.10 -12.69
N VAL A 81 1.00 -0.75 -13.52
CA VAL A 81 1.61 -1.34 -14.71
C VAL A 81 0.67 -1.10 -15.89
N ALA A 82 1.19 -0.44 -16.92
CA ALA A 82 0.48 -0.21 -18.18
C ALA A 82 0.91 -1.24 -19.21
N VAL A 83 -0.07 -1.81 -19.93
CA VAL A 83 0.20 -2.83 -20.97
C VAL A 83 -0.44 -2.40 -22.28
N ASN A 84 0.38 -2.28 -23.32
CA ASN A 84 -0.10 -2.03 -24.67
C ASN A 84 -0.56 -3.36 -25.30
N LYS A 85 -1.88 -3.51 -25.51
CA LYS A 85 -2.45 -4.73 -26.08
C LYS A 85 -1.98 -5.05 -27.51
N LYS A 86 -1.65 -4.04 -28.32
CA LYS A 86 -1.25 -4.23 -29.73
C LYS A 86 0.21 -4.65 -29.86
N THR A 87 1.10 -4.01 -29.09
CA THR A 87 2.54 -4.26 -29.16
C THR A 87 3.05 -5.24 -28.11
N GLY A 88 2.24 -5.53 -27.08
CA GLY A 88 2.64 -6.33 -25.92
C GLY A 88 3.61 -5.62 -24.98
N LYS A 89 3.92 -4.33 -25.21
CA LYS A 89 4.83 -3.56 -24.37
C LYS A 89 4.25 -3.41 -22.95
N ILE A 90 5.07 -3.70 -21.95
CA ILE A 90 4.76 -3.53 -20.53
C ILE A 90 5.62 -2.37 -20.02
N GLU A 91 4.99 -1.44 -19.33
CA GLU A 91 5.62 -0.27 -18.73
C GLU A 91 5.17 -0.17 -17.28
N THR A 92 6.13 0.05 -16.38
CA THR A 92 5.90 0.22 -14.95
C THR A 92 5.93 1.70 -14.59
N GLU A 93 5.10 2.12 -13.63
CA GLU A 93 5.09 3.50 -13.15
C GLU A 93 6.46 3.96 -12.61
N ARG A 94 7.19 3.04 -11.98
CA ARG A 94 8.43 3.36 -11.31
C ARG A 94 9.61 3.55 -12.26
N ASP A 95 9.79 2.64 -13.21
CA ASP A 95 10.99 2.57 -14.04
C ASP A 95 10.78 3.18 -15.42
N ASP A 96 9.54 3.20 -15.93
CA ASP A 96 9.23 3.62 -17.30
C ASP A 96 8.48 4.96 -17.38
N ALA A 97 8.05 5.53 -16.24
CA ALA A 97 7.32 6.80 -16.21
C ALA A 97 8.10 7.94 -15.54
N ILE A 98 7.84 9.15 -16.01
CA ILE A 98 8.30 10.39 -15.36
C ILE A 98 7.29 10.75 -14.28
N HIS A 99 7.70 10.69 -13.02
CA HIS A 99 6.86 11.01 -11.87
C HIS A 99 7.27 12.33 -11.22
N LYS A 100 6.29 13.07 -10.69
CA LYS A 100 6.50 14.30 -9.92
C LYS A 100 5.71 14.23 -8.63
N ILE A 101 6.39 14.34 -7.50
CA ILE A 101 5.77 14.35 -6.18
C ILE A 101 5.69 15.79 -5.68
N ILE A 102 4.51 16.19 -5.22
CA ILE A 102 4.24 17.51 -4.63
C ILE A 102 3.51 17.33 -3.31
N CYS A 103 3.80 18.16 -2.31
CA CYS A 103 2.95 18.26 -1.13
C CYS A 103 1.75 19.16 -1.47
N PRO A 104 0.52 18.67 -1.38
CA PRO A 104 -0.66 19.49 -1.68
C PRO A 104 -0.90 20.59 -0.64
N TYR A 105 -0.33 20.47 0.57
CA TYR A 105 -0.52 21.43 1.67
C TYR A 105 0.76 22.20 2.01
N GLN A 106 1.26 22.99 1.06
CA GLN A 106 2.48 23.80 1.25
C GLN A 106 2.18 25.21 1.81
N GLU A 107 0.92 25.63 1.91
CA GLU A 107 0.55 27.04 2.06
C GLU A 107 0.66 27.60 3.49
N ARG A 108 0.72 26.75 4.53
CA ARG A 108 0.76 27.23 5.92
C ARG A 108 2.14 27.71 6.39
N VAL A 109 3.21 27.45 5.63
CA VAL A 109 4.58 27.85 6.03
C VAL A 109 4.95 29.26 5.56
N ILE A 110 4.37 29.74 4.45
CA ILE A 110 4.74 31.05 3.86
C ILE A 110 4.13 32.21 4.67
N ASN A 111 3.02 31.99 5.37
CA ASN A 111 2.35 33.02 6.20
C ASN A 111 2.76 33.01 7.69
N LYS A 112 3.87 32.36 8.06
CA LYS A 112 4.38 32.43 9.45
C LYS A 112 4.70 33.87 9.88
N ASN A 113 5.07 34.76 8.97
CA ASN A 113 5.34 36.17 9.29
C ASN A 113 4.08 37.01 9.60
N LYS A 114 2.86 36.48 9.38
CA LYS A 114 1.61 37.20 9.65
C LYS A 114 0.81 36.66 10.84
N ILE A 115 1.10 35.44 11.30
CA ILE A 115 0.28 34.70 12.28
C ILE A 115 0.92 34.66 13.68
N LEU A 116 2.22 34.95 13.83
CA LEU A 116 2.95 34.82 15.10
C LEU A 116 2.54 35.80 16.21
N ASN A 117 1.58 36.69 16.00
CA ASN A 117 1.19 37.65 17.02
C ASN A 117 0.07 37.17 17.95
N ASN A 118 -0.63 36.04 17.71
CA ASN A 118 -1.82 35.67 18.51
C ASN A 118 -2.20 34.17 18.53
N SER A 119 -1.29 33.21 18.72
CA SER A 119 -1.71 31.79 18.86
C SER A 119 -0.88 30.99 19.87
N PRO A 120 -1.50 30.35 20.88
CA PRO A 120 -0.80 29.52 21.85
C PRO A 120 -0.82 28.06 21.37
N PHE A 121 -0.03 27.67 20.37
CA PHE A 121 0.30 26.25 20.19
C PHE A 121 1.57 26.06 19.35
N ILE A 122 2.51 25.32 19.93
CA ILE A 122 3.88 25.15 19.46
C ILE A 122 3.91 24.16 18.28
N SER A 123 4.29 24.64 17.09
CA SER A 123 4.83 23.81 16.01
C SER A 123 6.31 23.58 16.31
N SER A 124 6.62 22.51 17.05
CA SER A 124 8.00 22.09 17.29
C SER A 124 8.47 21.22 16.12
N ALA A 125 8.97 21.85 15.07
CA ALA A 125 10.02 21.27 14.24
C ALA A 125 11.16 22.30 14.20
N PRO A 126 12.33 22.02 14.79
CA PRO A 126 13.43 22.97 14.79
C PRO A 126 14.00 23.10 13.37
N SER A 127 13.86 24.29 12.80
CA SER A 127 14.57 24.71 11.61
C SER A 127 15.95 25.23 12.00
N THR A 128 16.97 24.38 11.96
CA THR A 128 18.37 24.82 11.82
C THR A 128 19.15 23.88 10.92
N LEU A 129 19.31 24.33 9.67
CA LEU A 129 20.50 24.26 8.81
C LEU A 129 21.40 23.02 8.91
N VAL A 130 21.43 22.17 7.87
CA VAL A 130 22.63 21.74 7.10
C VAL A 130 22.14 20.96 5.86
N GLY A 131 22.46 21.47 4.66
CA GLY A 131 22.47 20.71 3.41
C GLY A 131 21.12 20.42 2.76
N ASP A 132 21.09 20.55 1.44
CA ASP A 132 19.97 20.28 0.54
C ASP A 132 19.37 18.86 0.66
N VAL A 133 18.55 18.61 1.69
CA VAL A 133 17.63 17.46 1.70
C VAL A 133 16.34 17.91 1.01
N PRO A 134 15.91 17.27 -0.10
CA PRO A 134 14.65 17.60 -0.73
C PRO A 134 13.55 17.44 0.31
N SER A 135 12.86 18.55 0.55
CA SER A 135 11.72 18.72 1.44
C SER A 135 10.88 17.45 1.54
N LEU A 136 11.04 16.71 2.64
CA LEU A 136 10.14 15.62 2.98
C LEU A 136 8.72 16.19 3.02
N CYS A 137 7.91 15.80 2.05
CA CYS A 137 6.51 16.18 2.02
C CYS A 137 5.81 15.36 3.10
N PHE A 138 5.48 15.99 4.23
CA PHE A 138 4.70 15.38 5.28
C PHE A 138 3.21 15.55 4.95
N ALA A 139 2.57 14.47 4.50
CA ALA A 139 1.13 14.46 4.25
C ALA A 139 0.41 14.01 5.53
N GLN A 140 -0.30 14.93 6.16
CA GLN A 140 -1.19 14.62 7.28
C GLN A 140 -2.64 14.66 6.78
N ILE A 141 -3.30 13.51 6.72
CA ILE A 141 -4.68 13.39 6.25
C ILE A 141 -5.62 13.54 7.47
N ASN A 142 -6.53 14.51 7.42
CA ASN A 142 -7.60 14.70 8.41
C ASN A 142 -8.81 13.85 8.05
#